data_AF-A0A970R7P5-F1
#
_entry.id   AF-A0A970R7P5-F1
#
_cell.length_a   1.000
_cell.length_b   1.000
_cell.length_c   1.000
_cell.angle_alpha   90.00
_cell.angle_beta   90.00
_cell.angle_gamma   90.00
#
_symmetry.space_group_name_H-M   'P 1'
#
loop_
_entity.id
_entity.type
_entity.pdbx_description
1 polymer ?
#
loop_
_entity_poly.entity_id
_entity_poly.type
_entity_poly.pdbx_seq_one_letter_code
_entity_poly.pdbx_strand_id
1 'polypeptide(L)'
;MINETLARRAKENMSFSDYKAGSATAEFNAEIARVKALIETAKVRVSPEAQERLDNLLSSYTRNYANWINKSNSNNAGHVSVMIAGPANYNMRAHEKYLNRERKIWEEYEQFKNIEWKIQSIVSGDKVIRSDDKNAVEKIKAKIESLNGAPDPFGYKSAEIRRLKGRLLELAPEEFVEEQANTYVNGVKSYDEILA
;
A
#
# COMPACT_ATOMS: atom_id res chain seq x y z
N MET A 1 7.70 4.59 19.81
CA MET A 1 9.09 4.86 20.22
C MET A 1 9.83 3.54 20.34
N ILE A 2 11.11 3.50 19.95
CA ILE A 2 11.94 2.29 20.05
C ILE A 2 12.48 2.13 21.47
N ASN A 3 12.52 0.90 21.97
CA ASN A 3 13.07 0.59 23.29
C ASN A 3 14.56 0.25 23.19
N GLU A 4 15.40 1.27 23.34
CA GLU A 4 16.87 1.17 23.31
C GLU A 4 17.45 0.26 24.41
N THR A 5 16.82 0.19 25.58
CA THR A 5 17.27 -0.68 26.67
C THR A 5 17.08 -2.16 26.30
N LEU A 6 15.95 -2.49 25.67
CA LEU A 6 15.72 -3.84 25.14
C LEU A 6 16.65 -4.14 23.96
N ALA A 7 16.87 -3.18 23.06
CA ALA A 7 17.79 -3.35 21.93
C ALA A 7 19.22 -3.65 22.40
N ARG A 8 19.69 -2.95 23.45
CA ARG A 8 20.99 -3.20 24.07
C ARG A 8 21.11 -4.62 24.64
N ARG A 9 20.13 -5.03 25.48
CA ARG A 9 20.12 -6.38 26.06
C ARG A 9 20.05 -7.47 25.00
N ALA A 10 19.24 -7.25 23.96
CA ALA A 10 19.17 -8.14 22.81
C ALA A 10 20.54 -8.28 22.13
N LYS A 11 21.25 -7.16 21.93
CA LYS A 11 22.59 -7.15 21.33
C LYS A 11 23.60 -7.92 22.17
N GLU A 12 23.67 -7.65 23.47
CA GLU A 12 24.58 -8.32 24.42
C GLU A 12 24.35 -9.84 24.46
N ASN A 13 23.08 -10.27 24.38
CA ASN A 13 22.73 -11.69 24.41
C ASN A 13 22.97 -12.44 23.09
N MET A 14 23.06 -11.72 21.97
CA MET A 14 23.13 -12.30 20.63
C MET A 14 24.48 -12.08 19.93
N SER A 15 25.31 -11.15 20.41
CA SER A 15 26.53 -10.73 19.74
C SER A 15 27.65 -10.43 20.74
N PHE A 16 28.90 -10.71 20.35
CA PHE A 16 30.09 -10.29 21.09
C PHE A 16 30.44 -8.80 20.93
N SER A 17 29.79 -8.11 19.99
CA SER A 17 30.06 -6.71 19.72
C SER A 17 29.21 -5.80 20.61
N ASP A 18 29.82 -4.71 21.07
CA ASP A 18 29.15 -3.72 21.91
C ASP A 18 27.97 -3.07 21.21
N TYR A 19 26.95 -2.72 21.99
CA TYR A 19 25.81 -1.96 21.51
C TYR A 19 26.17 -0.47 21.39
N LYS A 20 25.91 0.11 20.22
CA LYS A 20 26.02 1.55 20.01
C LYS A 20 24.72 2.22 20.45
N ALA A 21 24.79 3.06 21.47
CA ALA A 21 23.62 3.79 21.97
C ALA A 21 22.90 4.56 20.85
N GLY A 22 21.57 4.40 20.75
CA GLY A 22 20.75 5.07 19.76
C GLY A 22 20.74 4.39 18.38
N SER A 23 21.46 3.28 18.19
CA SER A 23 21.54 2.64 16.86
C SER A 23 20.20 2.08 16.41
N ALA A 24 19.43 1.44 17.29
CA ALA A 24 18.12 0.90 16.93
C ALA A 24 17.13 2.01 16.52
N THR A 25 17.15 3.14 17.24
CA THR A 25 16.34 4.31 16.88
C THR A 25 16.82 4.93 15.56
N ALA A 26 18.12 4.99 15.31
CA ALA A 26 18.66 5.49 14.05
C ALA A 26 18.26 4.61 12.86
N GLU A 27 18.36 3.28 13.00
CA GLU A 27 17.92 2.32 11.98
C GLU A 27 16.43 2.44 11.70
N PHE A 28 15.59 2.52 12.74
CA PHE A 28 14.17 2.76 12.60
C PHE A 28 13.90 4.05 11.81
N ASN A 29 14.53 5.17 12.21
CA ASN A 29 14.33 6.45 11.53
C ASN A 29 14.80 6.43 10.08
N ALA A 30 15.90 5.72 9.77
CA ALA A 30 16.39 5.57 8.41
C ALA A 30 15.38 4.83 7.51
N GLU A 31 14.79 3.74 8.00
CA GLU A 31 13.78 2.99 7.25
C GLU A 31 12.50 3.83 7.05
N ILE A 32 12.02 4.52 8.09
CA ILE A 32 10.86 5.41 7.95
C ILE A 32 11.15 6.56 6.98
N ALA A 33 12.35 7.13 7.00
CA ALA A 33 12.75 8.16 6.05
C ALA A 33 12.77 7.64 4.60
N ARG A 34 13.28 6.42 4.38
CA ARG A 34 13.26 5.74 3.08
C ARG A 34 11.83 5.56 2.57
N VAL A 35 10.95 5.00 3.39
CA VAL A 35 9.54 4.78 3.03
C VAL A 35 8.81 6.10 2.79
N LYS A 36 9.08 7.12 3.61
CA LYS A 36 8.51 8.46 3.42
C LYS A 36 8.92 9.03 2.05
N ALA A 37 10.19 8.93 1.66
CA ALA A 37 10.67 9.41 0.36
C ALA A 37 9.97 8.72 -0.82
N LEU A 38 9.74 7.40 -0.72
CA LEU A 38 8.98 6.65 -1.72
C LEU A 38 7.53 7.14 -1.83
N ILE A 39 6.89 7.39 -0.69
CA ILE A 39 5.50 7.88 -0.64
C ILE A 39 5.40 9.29 -1.20
N GLU A 40 6.30 10.21 -0.85
CA GLU A 40 6.31 11.57 -1.40
C GLU A 40 6.51 11.57 -2.93
N THR A 41 7.37 10.68 -3.44
CA THR A 41 7.53 10.48 -4.89
C THR A 41 6.24 9.96 -5.55
N ALA A 42 5.51 9.07 -4.87
CA ALA A 42 4.25 8.53 -5.35
C ALA A 42 3.12 9.58 -5.36
N LYS A 43 3.07 10.45 -4.33
CA LYS A 43 2.03 11.49 -4.18
C LYS A 43 1.92 12.44 -5.37
N VAL A 44 3.03 12.73 -6.05
CA VAL A 44 3.07 13.61 -7.23
C VAL A 44 2.19 13.11 -8.38
N ARG A 45 1.89 11.80 -8.42
CA ARG A 45 1.25 11.15 -9.57
C ARG A 45 -0.17 10.65 -9.30
N VAL A 46 -0.71 10.93 -8.12
CA VAL A 46 -1.99 10.34 -7.66
C VAL A 46 -2.95 11.41 -7.15
N SER A 47 -4.25 11.08 -7.17
CA SER A 47 -5.32 11.92 -6.68
C SER A 47 -5.20 12.24 -5.18
N PRO A 48 -5.82 13.33 -4.68
CA PRO A 48 -5.82 13.66 -3.24
C PRO A 48 -6.32 12.52 -2.34
N GLU A 49 -7.31 11.75 -2.81
CA GLU A 49 -7.83 10.57 -2.12
C GLU A 49 -6.76 9.47 -1.97
N ALA A 50 -5.97 9.23 -3.03
CA ALA A 50 -4.85 8.30 -2.95
C ALA A 50 -3.69 8.83 -2.09
N GLN A 51 -3.48 10.14 -2.03
CA GLN A 51 -2.48 10.74 -1.13
C GLN A 51 -2.84 10.46 0.34
N GLU A 52 -4.10 10.61 0.72
CA GLU A 52 -4.57 10.26 2.08
C GLU A 52 -4.37 8.78 2.39
N ARG A 53 -4.67 7.89 1.44
CA ARG A 53 -4.41 6.44 1.59
C ARG A 53 -2.92 6.14 1.78
N LEU A 54 -2.04 6.84 1.07
CA LEU A 54 -0.59 6.72 1.25
C LEU A 54 -0.13 7.23 2.62
N ASP A 55 -0.71 8.31 3.14
CA ASP A 55 -0.41 8.83 4.48
C ASP A 55 -0.86 7.87 5.60
N ASN A 56 -2.03 7.26 5.42
CA ASN A 56 -2.54 6.21 6.30
C ASN A 56 -1.66 4.95 6.26
N LEU A 57 -1.14 4.60 5.07
CA LEU A 57 -0.17 3.51 4.90
C LEU A 57 1.14 3.82 5.63
N LEU A 58 1.70 5.03 5.50
CA LEU A 58 2.91 5.46 6.20
C LEU A 58 2.72 5.37 7.72
N SER A 59 1.60 5.88 8.22
CA SER A 59 1.28 5.89 9.65
C SER A 59 1.18 4.48 10.22
N SER A 60 0.49 3.58 9.49
CA SER A 60 0.33 2.19 9.89
C SER A 60 1.65 1.42 9.81
N TYR A 61 2.44 1.63 8.75
CA TYR A 61 3.76 1.02 8.59
C TYR A 61 4.70 1.44 9.72
N THR A 62 4.76 2.75 10.02
CA THR A 62 5.60 3.30 11.09
C THR A 62 5.29 2.66 12.44
N ARG A 63 4.00 2.54 12.78
CA ARG A 63 3.55 1.90 14.02
C ARG A 63 3.89 0.41 14.05
N ASN A 64 3.59 -0.31 12.97
CA ASN A 64 3.81 -1.76 12.88
C ASN A 64 5.31 -2.10 12.92
N TYR A 65 6.15 -1.33 12.23
CA TYR A 65 7.59 -1.53 12.21
C TYR A 65 8.22 -1.27 13.57
N ALA A 66 7.81 -0.19 14.27
CA ALA A 66 8.26 0.06 15.64
C ALA A 66 7.84 -1.08 16.61
N ASN A 67 6.59 -1.57 16.48
CA ASN A 67 6.10 -2.68 17.28
C ASN A 67 6.89 -3.96 17.01
N TRP A 68 7.18 -4.27 15.75
CA TRP A 68 7.96 -5.43 15.35
C TRP A 68 9.39 -5.36 15.91
N ILE A 69 10.09 -4.23 15.76
CA ILE A 69 11.43 -4.03 16.35
C ILE A 69 11.40 -4.28 17.86
N ASN A 70 10.44 -3.68 18.56
CA ASN A 70 10.34 -3.82 20.01
C ASN A 70 10.02 -5.26 20.44
N LYS A 71 9.15 -5.97 19.70
CA LYS A 71 8.84 -7.38 19.95
C LYS A 71 10.07 -8.27 19.71
N SER A 72 10.79 -8.06 18.60
CA SER A 72 12.02 -8.80 18.30
C SER A 72 13.09 -8.55 19.36
N ASN A 73 13.34 -7.29 19.73
CA ASN A 73 14.27 -6.93 20.81
C ASN A 73 13.84 -7.54 22.15
N SER A 74 12.56 -7.55 22.48
CA SER A 74 12.06 -8.18 23.71
C SER A 74 12.29 -9.69 23.71
N ASN A 75 12.12 -10.36 22.57
CA ASN A 75 12.34 -11.80 22.46
C ASN A 75 13.83 -12.14 22.56
N ASN A 76 14.68 -11.40 21.85
CA ASN A 76 16.13 -11.51 21.89
C ASN A 76 16.72 -11.18 23.26
N ALA A 77 16.19 -10.18 23.97
CA ALA A 77 16.63 -9.87 25.33
C ALA A 77 16.25 -10.95 26.36
N GLY A 78 15.28 -11.82 26.05
CA GLY A 78 14.85 -12.93 26.90
C GLY A 78 15.53 -14.27 26.60
N HIS A 79 16.41 -14.32 25.59
CA HIS A 79 17.17 -15.51 25.19
C HIS A 79 18.66 -15.17 25.13
N VAL A 80 19.55 -16.13 25.33
CA VAL A 80 21.00 -15.95 25.17
C VAL A 80 21.47 -16.95 24.13
N SER A 81 22.22 -16.49 23.13
CA SER A 81 22.66 -17.36 22.05
C SER A 81 23.64 -18.42 22.57
N VAL A 82 23.71 -19.56 21.88
CA VAL A 82 24.68 -20.63 22.21
C VAL A 82 26.13 -20.13 22.15
N MET A 83 26.40 -19.14 21.28
CA MET A 83 27.74 -18.55 21.17
C MET A 83 28.12 -17.76 22.44
N ILE A 84 27.14 -17.09 23.07
CA ILE A 84 27.36 -16.30 24.29
C ILE A 84 27.32 -17.17 25.55
N ALA A 85 26.35 -18.10 25.63
CA ALA A 85 26.20 -18.98 26.79
C ALA A 85 27.26 -20.11 26.82
N GLY A 86 27.80 -20.48 25.66
CA GLY A 86 28.58 -21.69 25.47
C GLY A 86 27.71 -22.94 25.39
N PRO A 87 28.18 -24.01 24.71
CA PRO A 87 27.38 -25.23 24.49
C PRO A 87 26.98 -25.93 25.79
N ALA A 88 27.80 -25.85 26.84
CA ALA A 88 27.53 -26.49 28.12
C ALA A 88 26.40 -25.85 28.93
N ASN A 89 26.15 -24.54 28.76
CA ASN A 89 25.12 -23.79 29.51
C ASN A 89 23.89 -23.46 28.65
N TYR A 90 23.80 -23.98 27.43
CA TYR A 90 22.75 -23.64 26.50
C TYR A 90 21.43 -24.35 26.83
N ASN A 91 20.36 -23.57 27.04
CA ASN A 91 19.05 -24.10 27.39
C ASN A 91 18.18 -24.33 26.15
N MET A 92 18.12 -25.58 25.67
CA MET A 92 17.30 -25.98 24.51
C MET A 92 15.81 -25.72 24.69
N ARG A 93 15.24 -25.96 25.88
CA ARG A 93 13.81 -25.68 26.14
C ARG A 93 13.49 -24.19 26.04
N ALA A 94 14.41 -23.32 26.46
CA ALA A 94 14.27 -21.87 26.30
C ALA A 94 14.42 -21.47 24.83
N HIS A 95 15.34 -22.09 24.10
CA HIS A 95 15.52 -21.86 22.66
C HIS A 95 14.27 -22.21 21.85
N GLU A 96 13.63 -23.35 22.11
CA GLU A 96 12.39 -23.73 21.43
C GLU A 96 11.27 -22.69 21.65
N LYS A 97 11.14 -22.16 22.88
CA LYS A 97 10.20 -21.07 23.19
C LYS A 97 10.55 -19.79 22.45
N TYR A 98 11.84 -19.45 22.37
CA TYR A 98 12.35 -18.32 21.60
C TYR A 98 12.00 -18.45 20.11
N LEU A 99 12.28 -19.61 19.49
CA LEU A 99 11.96 -19.88 18.08
C LEU A 99 10.45 -19.83 17.83
N ASN A 100 9.64 -20.36 18.74
CA ASN A 100 8.18 -20.33 18.62
C ASN A 100 7.65 -18.88 18.63
N ARG A 101 8.26 -17.99 19.41
CA ARG A 101 7.91 -16.56 19.41
C ARG A 101 8.46 -15.84 18.18
N GLU A 102 9.69 -16.12 17.78
CA GLU A 102 10.29 -15.55 16.56
C GLU A 102 9.43 -15.83 15.34
N ARG A 103 8.92 -17.06 15.18
CA ARG A 103 8.05 -17.40 14.04
C ARG A 103 6.81 -16.50 13.99
N LYS A 104 6.13 -16.28 15.12
CA LYS A 104 4.97 -15.39 15.18
C LYS A 104 5.34 -13.93 14.88
N ILE A 105 6.48 -13.46 15.38
CA ILE A 105 6.98 -12.12 15.11
C ILE A 105 7.29 -11.94 13.61
N TRP A 106 7.85 -12.97 12.96
CA TRP A 106 8.08 -13.01 11.52
C TRP A 106 6.78 -13.03 10.70
N GLU A 107 5.78 -13.80 11.13
CA GLU A 107 4.45 -13.81 10.52
C GLU A 107 3.80 -12.42 10.55
N GLU A 108 3.94 -11.67 11.65
CA GLU A 108 3.48 -10.29 11.73
C GLU A 108 4.24 -9.36 10.78
N TYR A 109 5.56 -9.52 10.65
CA TYR A 109 6.38 -8.73 9.72
C TYR A 109 6.00 -8.97 8.26
N GLU A 110 5.71 -10.22 7.90
CA GLU A 110 5.30 -10.61 6.55
C GLU A 110 4.10 -9.80 6.04
N GLN A 111 3.17 -9.44 6.94
CA GLN A 111 1.97 -8.68 6.59
C GLN A 111 2.27 -7.26 6.09
N PHE A 112 3.41 -6.67 6.45
CA PHE A 112 3.72 -5.28 6.12
C PHE A 112 5.10 -5.04 5.49
N LYS A 113 5.97 -6.06 5.41
CA LYS A 113 7.33 -5.92 4.84
C LYS A 113 7.33 -5.44 3.39
N ASN A 114 6.31 -5.81 2.60
CA ASN A 114 6.22 -5.49 1.17
C ASN A 114 5.66 -4.08 0.93
N ILE A 115 6.24 -3.07 1.60
CA ILE A 115 5.75 -1.68 1.59
C ILE A 115 5.74 -1.08 0.18
N GLU A 116 6.75 -1.38 -0.65
CA GLU A 116 6.86 -0.90 -2.03
C GLU A 116 5.72 -1.42 -2.91
N TRP A 117 5.38 -2.70 -2.78
CA TRP A 117 4.25 -3.29 -3.49
C TRP A 117 2.93 -2.65 -3.04
N LYS A 118 2.77 -2.38 -1.74
CA LYS A 118 1.55 -1.71 -1.22
C LYS A 118 1.42 -0.28 -1.76
N ILE A 119 2.52 0.47 -1.83
CA ILE A 119 2.56 1.80 -2.44
C ILE A 119 2.15 1.69 -3.92
N GLN A 120 2.75 0.77 -4.67
CA GLN A 120 2.42 0.59 -6.09
C GLN A 120 0.98 0.13 -6.32
N SER A 121 0.44 -0.70 -5.43
CA SER A 121 -0.96 -1.13 -5.49
C SER A 121 -1.91 0.07 -5.35
N ILE A 122 -1.62 1.02 -4.44
CA ILE A 122 -2.41 2.26 -4.30
C ILE A 122 -2.27 3.14 -5.55
N VAL A 123 -1.04 3.36 -6.03
CA VAL A 123 -0.78 4.18 -7.23
C VAL A 123 -1.46 3.60 -8.47
N SER A 124 -1.42 2.28 -8.64
CA SER A 124 -2.04 1.61 -9.79
C SER A 124 -3.56 1.59 -9.65
N GLY A 125 -4.07 1.37 -8.44
CA GLY A 125 -5.50 1.38 -8.13
C GLY A 125 -6.14 2.76 -8.32
N ASP A 126 -5.40 3.85 -8.10
CA ASP A 126 -5.90 5.22 -8.33
C ASP A 126 -6.26 5.49 -9.80
N LYS A 127 -5.60 4.78 -10.74
CA LYS A 127 -5.91 4.88 -12.18
C LYS A 127 -7.15 4.09 -12.58
N VAL A 128 -7.59 3.15 -11.74
CA VAL A 128 -8.73 2.27 -12.03
C VAL A 128 -9.98 2.90 -11.46
N ILE A 129 -10.92 3.27 -12.34
CA ILE A 129 -12.20 3.83 -11.93
C ILE A 129 -13.12 2.68 -11.53
N ARG A 130 -13.44 2.57 -10.24
CA ARG A 130 -14.32 1.52 -9.73
C ARG A 130 -15.76 2.02 -9.71
N SER A 131 -16.72 1.11 -9.79
CA SER A 131 -18.14 1.48 -9.80
C SER A 131 -18.66 1.89 -8.40
N ASP A 132 -17.94 1.54 -7.34
CA ASP A 132 -18.23 1.91 -5.95
C ASP A 132 -17.57 3.25 -5.52
N ASP A 133 -16.76 3.87 -6.39
CA ASP A 133 -16.14 5.16 -6.09
C ASP A 133 -17.23 6.25 -6.00
N LYS A 134 -17.24 7.03 -4.91
CA LYS A 134 -18.21 8.13 -4.72
C LYS A 134 -18.19 9.15 -5.86
N ASN A 135 -17.03 9.33 -6.50
CA ASN A 135 -16.82 10.26 -7.61
C ASN A 135 -16.58 9.51 -8.93
N ALA A 136 -17.13 8.29 -9.09
CA ALA A 136 -16.95 7.47 -10.30
C ALA A 136 -17.36 8.23 -11.57
N VAL A 137 -18.50 8.92 -11.52
CA VAL A 137 -19.05 9.73 -12.64
C VAL A 137 -18.05 10.81 -13.08
N GLU A 138 -17.54 11.61 -12.14
CA GLU A 138 -16.56 12.67 -12.41
C GLU A 138 -15.25 12.12 -12.98
N LYS A 139 -14.74 11.02 -12.40
CA LYS A 139 -13.52 10.35 -12.87
C LYS A 139 -13.68 9.80 -14.28
N ILE A 140 -14.86 9.25 -14.62
CA ILE A 140 -15.17 8.76 -15.98
C ILE A 140 -15.18 9.92 -16.98
N LYS A 141 -15.84 11.04 -16.65
CA LYS A 141 -15.89 12.23 -17.52
C LYS A 141 -14.49 12.78 -17.80
N ALA A 142 -13.70 13.01 -16.75
CA ALA A 142 -12.32 13.48 -16.89
C ALA A 142 -11.45 12.52 -17.73
N LYS A 143 -11.70 11.20 -17.61
CA LYS A 143 -10.99 10.19 -18.42
C LYS A 143 -11.38 10.28 -19.89
N ILE A 144 -12.66 10.44 -20.21
CA ILE A 144 -13.14 10.63 -21.59
C ILE A 144 -12.51 11.88 -22.21
N GLU A 145 -12.51 13.00 -21.49
CA GLU A 145 -11.87 14.26 -21.95
C GLU A 145 -10.37 14.06 -22.22
N SER A 146 -9.66 13.37 -21.31
CA SER A 146 -8.23 13.07 -21.49
C SER A 146 -7.95 12.20 -22.71
N LEU A 147 -8.85 11.27 -23.04
CA LEU A 147 -8.72 10.39 -24.21
C LEU A 147 -8.96 11.18 -25.50
N ASN A 148 -9.97 12.05 -25.52
CA ASN A 148 -10.27 12.92 -26.66
C ASN A 148 -9.11 13.87 -27.00
N GLY A 149 -8.39 14.39 -26.00
CA GLY A 149 -7.29 15.33 -26.20
C GLY A 149 -5.94 14.71 -26.60
N ALA A 150 -5.82 13.38 -26.60
CA ALA A 150 -4.53 12.73 -26.85
C ALA A 150 -4.45 12.20 -28.31
N PRO A 151 -3.24 12.06 -28.91
CA PRO A 151 -3.06 11.40 -30.21
C PRO A 151 -3.38 9.90 -30.15
N ASP A 152 -4.05 9.34 -31.17
CA ASP A 152 -4.37 7.91 -31.28
C ASP A 152 -3.78 7.26 -32.55
N PRO A 153 -2.51 6.85 -32.52
CA PRO A 153 -1.86 6.24 -33.69
C PRO A 153 -2.45 4.88 -34.11
N PHE A 154 -3.21 4.22 -33.23
CA PHE A 154 -3.65 2.83 -33.42
C PHE A 154 -5.17 2.62 -33.33
N GLY A 155 -5.96 3.68 -33.10
CA GLY A 155 -7.43 3.63 -33.10
C GLY A 155 -8.07 2.99 -31.87
N TYR A 156 -7.35 2.87 -30.75
CA TYR A 156 -7.86 2.19 -29.54
C TYR A 156 -8.78 3.07 -28.68
N LYS A 157 -8.77 4.39 -28.87
CA LYS A 157 -9.47 5.31 -27.97
C LYS A 157 -10.97 5.29 -28.16
N SER A 158 -11.45 5.20 -29.40
CA SER A 158 -12.88 5.18 -29.67
C SER A 158 -13.56 3.97 -28.98
N ALA A 159 -12.90 2.82 -28.94
CA ALA A 159 -13.41 1.65 -28.20
C ALA A 159 -13.49 1.90 -26.69
N GLU A 160 -12.45 2.49 -26.09
CA GLU A 160 -12.42 2.78 -24.66
C GLU A 160 -13.39 3.90 -24.26
N ILE A 161 -13.51 4.95 -25.07
CA ILE A 161 -14.49 6.03 -24.87
C ILE A 161 -15.92 5.45 -24.87
N ARG A 162 -16.24 4.56 -25.82
CA ARG A 162 -17.54 3.87 -25.84
C ARG A 162 -17.80 3.09 -24.56
N ARG A 163 -16.82 2.30 -24.12
CA ARG A 163 -16.92 1.56 -22.86
C ARG A 163 -17.16 2.48 -21.66
N LEU A 164 -16.46 3.61 -21.60
CA LEU A 164 -16.59 4.60 -20.52
C LEU A 164 -17.96 5.31 -20.55
N LYS A 165 -18.45 5.70 -21.72
CA LYS A 165 -19.80 6.25 -21.90
C LYS A 165 -20.88 5.26 -21.46
N GLY A 166 -20.76 3.98 -21.82
CA GLY A 166 -21.67 2.93 -21.37
C GLY A 166 -21.73 2.80 -19.85
N ARG A 167 -20.57 2.85 -19.17
CA ARG A 167 -20.53 2.87 -17.70
C ARG A 167 -21.13 4.14 -17.10
N LEU A 168 -20.94 5.29 -17.74
CA LEU A 168 -21.50 6.56 -17.29
C LEU A 168 -23.03 6.54 -17.34
N LEU A 169 -23.60 5.92 -18.37
CA LEU A 169 -25.04 5.72 -18.51
C LEU A 169 -25.65 4.84 -17.40
N GLU A 170 -24.95 3.80 -16.96
CA GLU A 170 -25.39 2.95 -15.84
C GLU A 170 -25.34 3.69 -14.49
N LEU A 171 -24.34 4.55 -14.29
CA LEU A 171 -24.09 5.25 -13.03
C LEU A 171 -24.88 6.55 -12.86
N ALA A 172 -25.16 7.26 -13.95
CA ALA A 172 -25.87 8.54 -13.96
C ALA A 172 -26.82 8.61 -15.18
N PRO A 173 -27.90 7.81 -15.20
CA PRO A 173 -28.81 7.75 -16.33
C PRO A 173 -29.54 9.08 -16.57
N GLU A 174 -29.76 9.89 -15.53
CA GLU A 174 -30.33 11.23 -15.63
C GLU A 174 -29.55 12.19 -16.55
N GLU A 175 -28.22 12.04 -16.66
CA GLU A 175 -27.40 12.93 -17.50
C GLU A 175 -27.55 12.67 -19.00
N PHE A 176 -28.13 11.51 -19.37
CA PHE A 176 -28.33 11.10 -20.76
C PHE A 176 -29.79 11.22 -21.20
N VAL A 177 -30.68 11.77 -20.37
CA VAL A 177 -32.12 11.84 -20.68
C VAL A 177 -32.41 12.65 -21.94
N GLU A 178 -31.65 13.72 -22.21
CA GLU A 178 -31.79 14.51 -23.45
C GLU A 178 -31.24 13.79 -24.70
N GLU A 179 -30.14 13.04 -24.58
CA GLU A 179 -29.58 12.22 -25.68
C GLU A 179 -30.47 11.00 -25.98
N GLN A 180 -31.10 10.42 -24.96
CA GLN A 180 -32.09 9.34 -25.09
C GLN A 180 -33.41 9.80 -25.71
N ALA A 181 -33.76 11.09 -25.57
CA ALA A 181 -34.95 11.66 -26.20
C ALA A 181 -34.74 11.87 -27.72
N ASN A 182 -33.53 12.23 -28.14
CA ASN A 182 -33.17 12.44 -29.55
C ASN A 182 -32.89 11.14 -30.34
N THR A 183 -32.79 9.98 -29.67
CA THR A 183 -32.59 8.66 -30.31
C THR A 183 -33.88 8.01 -30.84
N TYR A 184 -35.04 8.65 -30.62
CA TYR A 184 -36.31 8.26 -31.23
C TYR A 184 -36.55 9.04 -32.52
N VAL A 185 -35.91 8.64 -33.61
CA VAL A 185 -36.32 9.05 -34.97
C VAL A 185 -37.17 7.91 -35.55
N ASN A 186 -38.44 8.19 -35.87
CA ASN A 186 -39.39 7.23 -36.47
C ASN A 186 -39.68 5.96 -35.64
N GLY A 187 -39.70 6.03 -34.31
CA GLY A 187 -40.26 4.96 -33.46
C GLY A 187 -39.40 3.69 -33.30
N VAL A 188 -38.13 3.72 -33.73
CA VAL A 188 -37.16 2.63 -33.49
C VAL A 188 -36.19 3.08 -32.40
N LYS A 189 -36.00 2.25 -31.36
CA LYS A 189 -34.92 2.46 -30.38
C LYS A 189 -33.59 2.18 -31.06
N SER A 190 -32.89 3.22 -31.53
CA SER A 190 -31.49 3.08 -31.89
C SER A 190 -30.64 3.17 -30.61
N TYR A 191 -30.32 2.03 -30.01
CA TYR A 191 -29.31 1.95 -28.94
C TYR A 191 -27.88 2.23 -29.46
N ASP A 192 -27.71 2.33 -30.78
CA ASP A 192 -26.43 2.36 -31.46
C ASP A 192 -25.79 3.75 -31.54
N GLU A 193 -26.52 4.84 -31.26
CA GLU A 193 -25.99 6.22 -31.38
C GLU A 193 -25.37 6.78 -30.10
N ILE A 194 -25.79 6.31 -28.91
CA ILE A 194 -25.20 6.76 -27.62
C ILE A 194 -23.74 6.30 -27.48
N LEU A 195 -23.40 5.22 -28.19
CA LEU A 195 -22.08 4.59 -28.22
C LEU A 195 -21.41 4.74 -29.59
N ALA A 196 -21.82 5.65 -30.48
CA ALA A 196 -21.05 5.96 -31.70
C ALA A 196 -19.99 7.04 -31.41
#